data_AF-A0A1S6QI33-F1
#
_entry.id   AF-A0A1S6QI33-F1
#
_cell.length_a   1.000
_cell.length_b   1.000
_cell.length_c   1.000
_cell.angle_alpha   90.00
_cell.angle_beta   90.00
_cell.angle_gamma   90.00
#
_symmetry.space_group_name_H-M   'P 1'
#
loop_
_entity.id
_entity.type
_entity.pdbx_description
1 polymer ?
#
loop_
_entity_poly.entity_id
_entity_poly.type
_entity_poly.pdbx_seq_one_letter_code
_entity_poly.pdbx_strand_id
1 'polypeptide(L)'
;MKSFLFKVATGLALTTTGVVISQTPAQAAKKVNPKITTVQKYDSKRALLTRTLKTNYLWNAKHTKKLANLKNYSKTTFYASKLVAMRFPHYQYSVNYYYVTSSNHKLKGYVWAKSMVQGKSYKGGYFSYPKYNILLSTTRARNSKDLQNDGQSAMDGYSTNSSLSAFAKTPSLSSMKKVLSYYRKHDGDKTLPWTLRSGAKRAARIVTEKSWTGSATNNIIKIPVVEFAYGKSSSYWYNTRTNFAVAKDVMNTNRKHVKTYVAKNSTSDGAVYLNGIRFNFNDSDAQYASNFGSTISKVYSNNVGPNHNLSLVEFYTKVQYVLTSSIMYINPTKPILKNGIWYGSGQAISGNKAGRAVMKALDPNKSKVYRLIGTGGFTQYKYESGKWNYQFSVSFMKVDKSQTKVSDDATEVDVSLWTHGNQNKTIDTISATTDVRPYLYKSTEYYQNLINGEN
;
A
#
# COMPACT_ATOMS: atom_id res chain seq x y z
N MET A 1 28.10 3.31 -38.20
CA MET A 1 27.91 4.51 -39.06
C MET A 1 28.15 5.72 -38.18
N LYS A 2 29.15 6.60 -38.36
CA LYS A 2 30.05 6.98 -39.47
C LYS A 2 31.45 7.30 -38.85
N SER A 3 32.53 6.57 -39.20
CA SER A 3 33.61 6.88 -40.20
C SER A 3 34.81 7.62 -39.59
N PHE A 4 35.99 6.98 -39.44
CA PHE A 4 37.17 6.97 -40.37
C PHE A 4 37.94 8.33 -40.37
N LEU A 5 39.26 8.40 -40.19
CA LEU A 5 40.31 7.88 -41.09
C LEU A 5 41.68 7.76 -40.39
N PHE A 6 42.39 6.68 -40.71
CA PHE A 6 43.83 6.50 -40.57
C PHE A 6 44.48 6.89 -41.91
N LYS A 7 45.56 7.68 -41.89
CA LYS A 7 46.51 7.78 -43.01
C LYS A 7 47.86 7.29 -42.52
N VAL A 8 48.35 6.22 -43.12
CA VAL A 8 49.74 5.75 -43.01
C VAL A 8 50.53 6.43 -44.12
N ALA A 9 51.66 7.04 -43.76
CA ALA A 9 52.73 7.37 -44.69
C ALA A 9 53.98 6.64 -44.21
N THR A 10 54.39 5.65 -44.99
CA THR A 10 55.65 4.93 -44.89
C THR A 10 56.74 5.82 -45.48
N GLY A 11 57.87 6.01 -44.80
CA GLY A 11 58.97 6.81 -45.35
C GLY A 11 60.27 6.75 -44.54
N LEU A 12 61.18 5.92 -45.04
CA LEU A 12 62.65 5.95 -44.94
C LEU A 12 63.37 5.77 -43.59
N ALA A 13 64.19 4.71 -43.59
CA ALA A 13 65.32 4.49 -42.71
C ALA A 13 66.44 5.52 -42.94
N LEU A 14 67.21 5.82 -41.89
CA LEU A 14 68.68 5.97 -41.93
C LEU A 14 69.27 6.15 -40.52
N THR A 15 70.24 5.30 -40.24
CA THR A 15 71.47 5.50 -39.44
C THR A 15 71.41 5.68 -37.91
N THR A 16 72.15 4.77 -37.29
CA THR A 16 72.60 4.67 -35.91
C THR A 16 73.37 5.90 -35.42
N THR A 17 72.89 6.54 -34.35
CA THR A 17 73.73 7.20 -33.35
C THR A 17 73.12 6.95 -31.97
N GLY A 18 73.95 6.42 -31.06
CA GLY A 18 73.54 6.06 -29.70
C GLY A 18 73.16 7.29 -28.90
N VAL A 19 71.89 7.39 -28.52
CA VAL A 19 71.44 8.30 -27.47
C VAL A 19 71.42 7.50 -26.17
N VAL A 20 72.35 7.82 -25.27
CA VAL A 20 72.25 7.43 -23.85
C VAL A 20 71.04 8.17 -23.30
N ILE A 21 69.89 7.48 -23.26
CA ILE A 21 68.73 7.97 -22.51
C ILE A 21 69.10 7.77 -21.04
N SER A 22 69.63 8.83 -20.43
CA SER A 22 69.65 8.95 -18.97
C SER A 22 68.22 8.81 -18.49
N GLN A 23 67.87 7.62 -17.99
CA GLN A 23 66.64 7.38 -17.26
C GLN A 23 66.68 8.32 -16.05
N THR A 24 65.95 9.43 -16.12
CA THR A 24 65.64 10.20 -14.93
C THR A 24 64.93 9.24 -13.97
N PRO A 25 65.45 9.01 -12.75
CA PRO A 25 64.75 8.19 -11.78
C PRO A 25 63.36 8.78 -11.62
N ALA A 26 62.32 7.99 -11.88
CA ALA A 26 60.95 8.37 -11.59
C ALA A 26 60.92 8.76 -10.11
N GLN A 27 60.82 10.07 -9.83
CA GLN A 27 60.67 10.57 -8.47
C GLN A 27 59.44 9.92 -7.89
N ALA A 28 59.65 8.99 -6.96
CA ALA A 28 58.58 8.40 -6.17
C ALA A 28 57.83 9.55 -5.50
N ALA A 29 56.61 9.82 -5.96
CA ALA A 29 55.77 10.86 -5.39
C ALA A 29 55.70 10.67 -3.88
N LYS A 30 56.30 11.60 -3.13
CA LYS A 30 56.36 11.59 -1.67
C LYS A 30 54.92 11.42 -1.18
N LYS A 31 54.60 10.30 -0.51
CA LYS A 31 53.27 10.04 0.05
C LYS A 31 53.00 11.02 1.19
N VAL A 32 52.56 12.23 0.86
CA VAL A 32 52.20 13.25 1.84
C VAL A 32 50.77 12.97 2.33
N ASN A 33 50.62 12.90 3.66
CA ASN A 33 49.34 12.59 4.31
C ASN A 33 48.28 13.66 3.98
N PRO A 34 46.99 13.30 3.87
CA PRO A 34 45.93 14.29 3.70
C PRO A 34 45.82 15.21 4.92
N LYS A 35 45.55 16.49 4.68
CA LYS A 35 45.11 17.40 5.74
C LYS A 35 43.64 17.11 6.06
N ILE A 36 43.34 16.83 7.32
CA ILE A 36 42.00 16.47 7.79
C ILE A 36 41.43 17.61 8.62
N THR A 37 40.32 18.19 8.17
CA THR A 37 39.58 19.21 8.93
C THR A 37 38.24 18.63 9.37
N THR A 38 37.88 18.78 10.64
CA THR A 38 36.56 18.35 11.11
C THR A 38 35.50 19.32 10.61
N VAL A 39 34.48 18.80 9.93
CA VAL A 39 33.34 19.57 9.40
C VAL A 39 32.18 19.52 10.39
N GLN A 40 31.92 18.34 10.96
CA GLN A 40 30.82 18.15 11.90
C GLN A 40 31.18 17.02 12.87
N LYS A 41 30.88 17.21 14.16
CA LYS A 41 30.87 16.15 15.18
C LYS A 41 29.45 15.64 15.39
N TYR A 42 29.32 14.37 15.77
CA TYR A 42 28.03 13.76 16.07
C TYR A 42 28.01 13.30 17.53
N ASP A 43 27.22 13.98 18.35
CA ASP A 43 27.09 13.67 19.78
C ASP A 43 26.36 12.34 19.99
N SER A 44 25.35 12.06 19.16
CA SER A 44 24.78 10.73 18.99
C SER A 44 25.42 10.03 17.79
N LYS A 45 26.00 8.85 18.02
CA LYS A 45 26.63 8.01 16.99
C LYS A 45 25.69 7.81 15.79
N ARG A 46 25.95 8.53 14.68
CA ARG A 46 25.10 8.49 13.50
C ARG A 46 25.22 7.15 12.80
N ALA A 47 24.14 6.38 12.76
CA ALA A 47 24.11 5.08 12.09
C ALA A 47 24.11 5.25 10.55
N LEU A 48 25.04 4.57 9.91
CA LEU A 48 25.26 4.56 8.47
C LEU A 48 25.31 3.13 7.93
N LEU A 49 24.83 2.97 6.71
CA LEU A 49 25.01 1.79 5.88
C LEU A 49 25.79 2.17 4.63
N THR A 50 26.44 1.19 4.03
CA THR A 50 26.98 1.37 2.69
C THR A 50 25.81 1.62 1.73
N ARG A 51 25.97 2.52 0.75
CA ARG A 51 24.95 2.82 -0.27
C ARG A 51 25.08 1.96 -1.52
N THR A 52 26.30 1.58 -1.87
CA THR A 52 26.61 0.76 -3.07
C THR A 52 27.19 -0.61 -2.72
N LEU A 53 27.00 -1.60 -3.59
CA LEU A 53 27.73 -2.89 -3.55
C LEU A 53 29.07 -2.83 -4.28
N LYS A 54 29.37 -1.72 -4.96
CA LYS A 54 30.67 -1.51 -5.59
C LYS A 54 31.77 -1.43 -4.53
N THR A 55 32.99 -1.74 -4.95
CA THR A 55 34.19 -1.62 -4.15
C THR A 55 34.30 -0.22 -3.54
N ASN A 56 34.46 -0.18 -2.23
CA ASN A 56 34.65 1.04 -1.46
C ASN A 56 35.42 0.67 -0.20
N TYR A 57 36.32 1.53 0.25
CA TYR A 57 37.29 1.15 1.28
C TYR A 57 37.11 1.97 2.55
N LEU A 58 37.39 1.30 3.67
CA LEU A 58 37.72 1.96 4.92
C LEU A 58 39.23 2.23 4.92
N TRP A 59 39.61 3.47 5.18
CA TRP A 59 41.00 3.91 5.16
C TRP A 59 41.52 4.25 6.55
N ASN A 60 42.82 4.11 6.76
CA ASN A 60 43.49 4.74 7.90
C ASN A 60 43.50 6.28 7.75
N ALA A 61 43.88 7.00 8.81
CA ALA A 61 43.94 8.46 8.81
C ALA A 61 44.88 9.02 7.73
N LYS A 62 45.99 8.34 7.47
CA LYS A 62 46.98 8.72 6.46
C LYS A 62 46.53 8.44 5.01
N HIS A 63 45.40 7.75 4.82
CA HIS A 63 44.90 7.29 3.51
C HIS A 63 45.95 6.50 2.69
N THR A 64 46.83 5.78 3.39
CA THR A 64 47.88 4.95 2.78
C THR A 64 47.55 3.47 2.83
N LYS A 65 46.64 3.05 3.72
CA LYS A 65 46.26 1.66 3.95
C LYS A 65 44.75 1.49 3.86
N LYS A 66 44.33 0.57 2.98
CA LYS A 66 42.96 0.05 2.94
C LYS A 66 42.79 -0.93 4.10
N LEU A 67 41.95 -0.60 5.06
CA LEU A 67 41.68 -1.41 6.24
C LEU A 67 40.66 -2.51 5.95
N ALA A 68 39.65 -2.19 5.13
CA ALA A 68 38.61 -3.13 4.73
C ALA A 68 37.95 -2.70 3.42
N ASN A 69 37.51 -3.66 2.61
CA ASN A 69 36.62 -3.40 1.47
C ASN A 69 35.15 -3.55 1.92
N LEU A 70 34.44 -2.43 1.97
CA LEU A 70 33.07 -2.31 2.48
C LEU A 70 32.02 -3.03 1.63
N LYS A 71 32.36 -3.49 0.41
CA LYS A 71 31.48 -4.39 -0.36
C LYS A 71 31.19 -5.69 0.41
N ASN A 72 32.15 -6.16 1.20
CA ASN A 72 32.05 -7.36 2.04
C ASN A 72 31.31 -7.11 3.36
N TYR A 73 31.00 -5.84 3.67
CA TYR A 73 30.36 -5.41 4.92
C TYR A 73 29.00 -4.76 4.65
N SER A 74 28.30 -5.21 3.61
CA SER A 74 27.03 -4.64 3.16
C SER A 74 25.89 -4.71 4.18
N LYS A 75 25.98 -5.62 5.16
CA LYS A 75 25.03 -5.76 6.28
C LYS A 75 25.53 -5.17 7.59
N THR A 76 26.69 -4.50 7.59
CA THR A 76 27.28 -3.91 8.80
C THR A 76 26.74 -2.51 9.02
N THR A 77 26.26 -2.24 10.23
CA THR A 77 25.98 -0.87 10.65
C THR A 77 27.28 -0.21 11.07
N PHE A 78 27.55 0.97 10.52
CA PHE A 78 28.66 1.82 10.91
C PHE A 78 28.13 3.00 11.71
N TYR A 79 28.88 3.43 12.72
CA TYR A 79 28.56 4.56 13.56
C TYR A 79 29.57 5.66 13.29
N ALA A 80 29.13 6.76 12.69
CA ALA A 80 29.98 7.93 12.47
C ALA A 80 30.03 8.78 13.74
N SER A 81 31.25 9.17 14.15
CA SER A 81 31.45 10.17 15.20
C SER A 81 31.76 11.56 14.66
N LYS A 82 32.26 11.65 13.42
CA LYS A 82 32.50 12.93 12.75
C LYS A 82 32.48 12.81 11.23
N LEU A 83 32.10 13.91 10.58
CA LEU A 83 32.34 14.21 9.17
C LEU A 83 33.60 15.07 9.08
N VAL A 84 34.50 14.73 8.17
CA VAL A 84 35.74 15.46 7.94
C VAL A 84 35.90 15.78 6.46
N ALA A 85 36.54 16.91 6.16
CA ALA A 85 37.03 17.26 4.84
C ALA A 85 38.50 16.84 4.76
N MET A 86 38.83 15.97 3.81
CA MET A 86 40.21 15.56 3.53
C MET A 86 40.74 16.28 2.30
N ARG A 87 41.76 17.12 2.49
CA ARG A 87 42.48 17.81 1.42
C ARG A 87 43.74 17.01 1.11
N PHE A 88 43.75 16.40 -0.08
CA PHE A 88 44.89 15.64 -0.56
C PHE A 88 45.87 16.55 -1.31
N PRO A 89 47.19 16.36 -1.14
CA PRO A 89 48.22 17.21 -1.75
C PRO A 89 48.11 17.33 -3.28
N HIS A 90 47.77 16.24 -3.97
CA HIS A 90 47.71 16.18 -5.43
C HIS A 90 46.35 16.57 -6.03
N TYR A 91 45.35 16.82 -5.19
CA TYR A 91 44.05 17.30 -5.65
C TYR A 91 43.97 18.81 -5.39
N GLN A 92 43.02 19.51 -6.01
CA GLN A 92 42.75 20.93 -5.69
C GLN A 92 41.57 21.11 -4.73
N TYR A 93 40.77 20.06 -4.53
CA TYR A 93 39.56 20.09 -3.73
C TYR A 93 39.65 19.17 -2.50
N SER A 94 38.77 19.43 -1.54
CA SER A 94 38.56 18.58 -0.37
C SER A 94 37.47 17.55 -0.64
N VAL A 95 37.63 16.34 -0.11
CA VAL A 95 36.63 15.27 -0.22
C VAL A 95 36.11 14.94 1.17
N ASN A 96 34.79 14.81 1.31
CA ASN A 96 34.17 14.50 2.59
C ASN A 96 34.25 13.01 2.93
N TYR A 97 34.69 12.72 4.15
CA TYR A 97 34.78 11.37 4.73
C TYR A 97 34.07 11.32 6.09
N TYR A 98 33.42 10.20 6.39
CA TYR A 98 33.02 9.89 7.75
C TYR A 98 34.14 9.14 8.45
N TYR A 99 34.44 9.52 9.70
CA TYR A 99 35.16 8.61 10.60
C TYR A 99 34.13 7.70 11.28
N VAL A 100 34.26 6.39 11.05
CA VAL A 100 33.26 5.39 11.46
C VAL A 100 33.87 4.29 12.31
N THR A 101 33.02 3.71 13.14
CA THR A 101 33.27 2.44 13.85
C THR A 101 32.19 1.43 13.48
N SER A 102 32.54 0.19 13.14
CA SER A 102 31.54 -0.87 12.91
C SER A 102 30.78 -1.20 14.19
N SER A 103 29.55 -1.72 14.06
CA SER A 103 28.71 -2.07 15.21
C SER A 103 29.29 -3.14 16.13
N ASN A 104 30.24 -3.96 15.65
CA ASN A 104 31.00 -4.93 16.44
C ASN A 104 32.35 -4.38 16.92
N HIS A 105 32.62 -3.08 16.72
CA HIS A 105 33.83 -2.36 17.11
C HIS A 105 35.16 -2.82 16.47
N LYS A 106 35.13 -3.82 15.58
CA LYS A 106 36.34 -4.39 14.94
C LYS A 106 36.95 -3.53 13.84
N LEU A 107 36.15 -2.69 13.18
CA LEU A 107 36.60 -1.82 12.09
C LEU A 107 36.46 -0.36 12.49
N LYS A 108 37.53 0.41 12.36
CA LYS A 108 37.55 1.86 12.60
C LYS A 108 38.38 2.56 11.54
N GLY A 109 37.90 3.68 11.01
CA GLY A 109 38.63 4.42 9.98
C GLY A 109 37.75 5.40 9.21
N TYR A 110 38.27 5.85 8.08
CA TYR A 110 37.63 6.86 7.24
C TYR A 110 37.01 6.24 6.00
N VAL A 111 35.75 6.57 5.74
CA VAL A 111 35.02 6.11 4.55
C VAL A 111 34.47 7.31 3.79
N TRP A 112 34.56 7.28 2.46
CA TRP A 112 34.06 8.35 1.61
C TRP A 112 32.57 8.62 1.86
N ALA A 113 32.20 9.85 2.20
CA ALA A 113 30.85 10.16 2.68
C ALA A 113 29.75 9.83 1.65
N LYS A 114 30.01 10.08 0.35
CA LYS A 114 29.06 9.80 -0.75
C LYS A 114 28.78 8.30 -0.89
N SER A 115 29.63 7.42 -0.38
CA SER A 115 29.43 5.96 -0.44
C SER A 115 28.53 5.42 0.68
N MET A 116 28.17 6.27 1.65
CA MET A 116 27.37 5.91 2.82
C MET A 116 25.99 6.56 2.76
N VAL A 117 25.03 5.96 3.46
CA VAL A 117 23.68 6.48 3.64
C VAL A 117 23.26 6.31 5.09
N GLN A 118 22.50 7.25 5.63
CA GLN A 118 21.96 7.13 6.98
C GLN A 118 20.97 5.97 7.05
N GLY A 119 21.25 5.01 7.94
CA GLY A 119 20.44 3.82 8.10
C GLY A 119 21.07 2.83 9.06
N LYS A 120 20.33 1.79 9.40
CA LYS A 120 20.75 0.75 10.35
C LYS A 120 20.34 -0.61 9.83
N SER A 121 21.22 -1.60 9.99
CA SER A 121 20.90 -3.01 9.72
C SER A 121 20.53 -3.72 11.01
N TYR A 122 19.58 -4.64 10.90
CA TYR A 122 19.15 -5.50 11.99
C TYR A 122 19.34 -6.97 11.61
N LYS A 123 19.55 -7.81 12.65
CA LYS A 123 19.61 -9.27 12.52
C LYS A 123 18.39 -9.79 11.73
N GLY A 124 18.64 -10.75 10.83
CA GLY A 124 17.64 -11.28 9.90
C GLY A 124 17.62 -10.61 8.51
N GLY A 125 18.55 -9.68 8.25
CA GLY A 125 18.67 -9.03 6.94
C GLY A 125 17.67 -7.90 6.71
N TYR A 126 17.33 -7.16 7.77
CA TYR A 126 16.47 -5.98 7.68
C TYR A 126 17.27 -4.68 7.76
N PHE A 127 16.72 -3.62 7.19
CA PHE A 127 17.35 -2.32 7.10
C PHE A 127 16.34 -1.21 7.39
N SER A 128 16.71 -0.19 8.15
CA SER A 128 15.90 1.03 8.33
C SER A 128 16.60 2.23 7.73
N TYR A 129 15.82 3.12 7.11
CA TYR A 129 16.30 4.39 6.56
C TYR A 129 15.34 5.53 6.99
N PRO A 130 15.35 5.95 8.27
CA PRO A 130 14.33 6.86 8.82
C PRO A 130 14.28 8.23 8.14
N LYS A 131 15.43 8.75 7.69
CA LYS A 131 15.51 10.02 6.93
C LYS A 131 14.64 9.98 5.66
N TYR A 132 14.39 8.79 5.12
CA TYR A 132 13.62 8.54 3.92
C TYR A 132 12.24 7.96 4.22
N ASN A 133 11.76 8.10 5.47
CA ASN A 133 10.48 7.56 5.93
C ASN A 133 10.37 6.02 5.79
N ILE A 134 11.49 5.30 5.64
CA ILE A 134 11.51 3.83 5.58
C ILE A 134 11.83 3.29 6.98
N LEU A 135 10.80 2.79 7.66
CA LEU A 135 10.90 2.24 9.01
C LEU A 135 11.65 0.91 9.02
N LEU A 136 11.31 0.01 8.10
CA LEU A 136 11.97 -1.28 7.97
C LEU A 136 11.82 -1.85 6.55
N SER A 137 12.90 -2.35 5.95
CA SER A 137 12.90 -3.00 4.65
C SER A 137 13.61 -4.34 4.72
N THR A 138 13.13 -5.31 3.95
CA THR A 138 13.77 -6.62 3.80
C THR A 138 14.90 -6.63 2.78
N THR A 139 15.10 -5.51 2.09
CA THR A 139 16.20 -5.33 1.13
C THR A 139 16.96 -4.06 1.45
N ARG A 140 18.25 -4.08 1.16
CA ARG A 140 19.09 -2.90 1.30
C ARG A 140 18.84 -1.94 0.13
N ALA A 141 18.88 -0.64 0.40
CA ALA A 141 18.96 0.36 -0.64
C ALA A 141 20.29 0.29 -1.40
N ARG A 142 20.22 0.15 -2.72
CA ARG A 142 21.36 0.04 -3.66
C ARG A 142 21.59 1.34 -4.42
N ASN A 143 20.56 2.16 -4.57
CA ASN A 143 20.58 3.43 -5.27
C ASN A 143 19.57 4.41 -4.63
N SER A 144 19.52 5.63 -5.15
CA SER A 144 18.61 6.66 -4.63
C SER A 144 17.13 6.35 -4.86
N LYS A 145 16.77 5.57 -5.89
CA LYS A 145 15.37 5.18 -6.16
C LYS A 145 14.83 4.25 -5.09
N ASP A 146 15.67 3.36 -4.54
CA ASP A 146 15.27 2.50 -3.41
C ASP A 146 14.97 3.31 -2.13
N LEU A 147 15.47 4.54 -2.05
CA LEU A 147 15.29 5.49 -0.95
C LEU A 147 14.22 6.54 -1.26
N GLN A 148 13.61 6.50 -2.45
CA GLN A 148 12.46 7.34 -2.74
C GLN A 148 11.25 6.81 -1.97
N ASN A 149 10.61 7.75 -1.29
CA ASN A 149 9.30 7.60 -0.69
C ASN A 149 8.61 8.96 -0.79
N ASP A 150 7.97 9.16 -1.94
CA ASP A 150 6.98 10.19 -2.22
C ASP A 150 5.55 9.65 -2.04
N GLY A 151 5.43 8.42 -1.48
CA GLY A 151 4.18 7.74 -1.25
C GLY A 151 3.20 8.62 -0.48
N GLN A 152 2.10 8.92 -1.16
CA GLN A 152 0.91 9.50 -0.58
C GLN A 152 -0.14 8.40 -0.61
N SER A 153 -0.48 7.89 0.58
CA SER A 153 -1.69 7.11 0.72
C SER A 153 -2.82 8.13 0.74
N ALA A 154 -3.54 8.27 -0.38
CA ALA A 154 -4.93 8.67 -0.29
C ALA A 154 -5.65 7.54 0.45
N MET A 155 -5.62 7.60 1.78
CA MET A 155 -6.55 6.83 2.58
C MET A 155 -7.89 7.55 2.40
N ASP A 156 -8.59 7.22 1.33
CA ASP A 156 -9.92 7.74 1.02
C ASP A 156 -10.77 7.61 2.30
N GLY A 157 -11.48 8.65 2.69
CA GLY A 157 -12.25 8.66 3.92
C GLY A 157 -12.18 9.97 4.70
N TYR A 158 -13.30 10.34 5.32
CA TYR A 158 -13.37 11.35 6.36
C TYR A 158 -12.49 10.91 7.54
N SER A 159 -11.60 11.80 7.97
CA SER A 159 -10.71 11.59 9.11
C SER A 159 -10.31 12.92 9.74
N THR A 160 -9.90 12.88 11.00
CA THR A 160 -9.38 14.04 11.74
C THR A 160 -7.97 13.74 12.25
N ASN A 161 -7.26 14.78 12.69
CA ASN A 161 -5.94 14.59 13.28
C ASN A 161 -5.98 13.71 14.55
N SER A 162 -6.99 13.94 15.41
CA SER A 162 -7.16 13.18 16.65
C SER A 162 -7.47 11.71 16.35
N SER A 163 -8.37 11.44 15.40
CA SER A 163 -8.83 10.10 15.07
C SER A 163 -7.73 9.21 14.48
N LEU A 164 -6.75 9.78 13.77
CA LEU A 164 -5.61 9.04 13.20
C LEU A 164 -4.36 8.97 14.10
N SER A 165 -4.31 9.77 15.17
CA SER A 165 -3.11 9.90 16.02
C SER A 165 -2.61 8.57 16.59
N ALA A 166 -3.54 7.69 17.02
CA ALA A 166 -3.23 6.36 17.53
C ALA A 166 -2.56 5.46 16.47
N PHE A 167 -2.90 5.65 15.20
CA PHE A 167 -2.41 4.88 14.06
C PHE A 167 -1.12 5.45 13.45
N ALA A 168 -0.76 6.69 13.80
CA ALA A 168 0.51 7.32 13.40
C ALA A 168 1.73 6.75 14.14
N LYS A 169 1.51 6.03 15.23
CA LYS A 169 2.58 5.49 16.07
C LYS A 169 3.43 4.48 15.29
N THR A 170 4.75 4.70 15.31
CA THR A 170 5.71 3.76 14.71
C THR A 170 5.59 2.38 15.37
N PRO A 171 5.31 1.30 14.62
CA PRO A 171 5.19 -0.03 15.19
C PRO A 171 6.53 -0.53 15.75
N SER A 172 6.49 -1.42 16.74
CA SER A 172 7.73 -1.97 17.31
C SER A 172 8.52 -2.77 16.27
N LEU A 173 9.86 -2.78 16.39
CA LEU A 173 10.73 -3.53 15.48
C LEU A 173 10.35 -5.02 15.40
N SER A 174 9.96 -5.62 16.52
CA SER A 174 9.49 -7.01 16.57
C SER A 174 8.21 -7.20 15.74
N SER A 175 7.22 -6.31 15.89
CA SER A 175 5.98 -6.37 15.11
C SER A 175 6.23 -6.17 13.62
N MET A 176 7.07 -5.19 13.26
CA MET A 176 7.45 -4.93 11.88
C MET A 176 8.12 -6.14 11.23
N LYS A 177 9.06 -6.79 11.94
CA LYS A 177 9.70 -8.01 11.46
C LYS A 177 8.72 -9.16 11.28
N LYS A 178 7.79 -9.37 12.22
CA LYS A 178 6.77 -10.43 12.13
C LYS A 178 5.93 -10.26 10.86
N VAL A 179 5.36 -9.07 10.65
CA VAL A 179 4.54 -8.75 9.48
C VAL A 179 5.31 -8.97 8.17
N LEU A 180 6.51 -8.39 8.03
CA LEU A 180 7.31 -8.54 6.81
C LEU A 180 7.72 -9.98 6.55
N SER A 181 8.08 -10.75 7.58
CA SER A 181 8.47 -12.15 7.43
C SER A 181 7.31 -13.03 7.01
N TYR A 182 6.13 -12.78 7.60
CA TYR A 182 4.91 -13.52 7.30
C TYR A 182 4.57 -13.41 5.82
N TYR A 183 4.38 -12.21 5.31
CA TYR A 183 3.99 -12.04 3.90
C TYR A 183 5.06 -12.52 2.91
N ARG A 184 6.34 -12.43 3.26
CA ARG A 184 7.42 -13.03 2.46
C ARG A 184 7.33 -14.54 2.37
N LYS A 185 6.98 -15.22 3.46
CA LYS A 185 6.82 -16.67 3.51
C LYS A 185 5.53 -17.13 2.81
N HIS A 186 4.51 -16.29 2.80
CA HIS A 186 3.16 -16.60 2.32
C HIS A 186 2.79 -15.92 0.98
N ASP A 187 3.76 -15.47 0.19
CA ASP A 187 3.55 -14.83 -1.14
C ASP A 187 2.69 -15.70 -2.10
N GLY A 188 2.85 -17.01 -2.03
CA GLY A 188 2.08 -18.00 -2.81
C GLY A 188 0.73 -18.41 -2.21
N ASP A 189 0.39 -17.92 -1.01
CA ASP A 189 -0.79 -18.39 -0.28
C ASP A 189 -2.08 -17.73 -0.78
N LYS A 190 -2.89 -18.49 -1.53
CA LYS A 190 -4.14 -18.00 -2.13
C LYS A 190 -5.24 -17.72 -1.09
N THR A 191 -5.11 -18.16 0.15
CA THR A 191 -6.08 -17.80 1.20
C THR A 191 -5.95 -16.34 1.59
N LEU A 192 -4.75 -15.76 1.45
CA LEU A 192 -4.48 -14.34 1.72
C LEU A 192 -4.96 -13.42 0.59
N PRO A 193 -5.18 -12.13 0.88
CA PRO A 193 -5.52 -11.14 -0.13
C PRO A 193 -4.42 -11.07 -1.18
N TRP A 194 -4.80 -10.97 -2.46
CA TRP A 194 -3.81 -10.85 -3.54
C TRP A 194 -2.86 -9.67 -3.31
N THR A 195 -3.41 -8.53 -2.90
CA THR A 195 -2.66 -7.30 -2.61
C THR A 195 -1.64 -7.48 -1.48
N LEU A 196 -1.93 -8.36 -0.51
CA LEU A 196 -1.05 -8.63 0.63
C LEU A 196 -0.11 -9.82 0.43
N ARG A 197 -0.09 -10.46 -0.74
CA ARG A 197 0.87 -11.53 -1.03
C ARG A 197 1.70 -11.26 -2.26
N SER A 198 1.19 -10.52 -3.24
CA SER A 198 1.87 -10.33 -4.53
C SER A 198 3.13 -9.49 -4.41
N GLY A 199 4.30 -10.12 -4.58
CA GLY A 199 5.60 -9.47 -4.67
C GLY A 199 6.34 -9.34 -3.35
N ALA A 200 5.73 -9.75 -2.24
CA ALA A 200 6.33 -9.71 -0.91
C ALA A 200 7.64 -10.50 -0.86
N LYS A 201 7.69 -11.70 -1.46
CA LYS A 201 8.90 -12.56 -1.48
C LYS A 201 10.13 -11.86 -2.04
N ARG A 202 9.95 -10.98 -3.03
CA ARG A 202 11.02 -10.22 -3.70
C ARG A 202 11.58 -9.12 -2.80
N ALA A 203 10.72 -8.20 -2.38
CA ALA A 203 11.06 -7.17 -1.42
C ALA A 203 9.78 -6.64 -0.75
N ALA A 204 9.89 -6.40 0.55
CA ALA A 204 8.83 -5.85 1.35
C ALA A 204 9.40 -4.81 2.31
N ARG A 205 8.68 -3.71 2.50
CA ARG A 205 9.06 -2.66 3.43
C ARG A 205 7.84 -2.09 4.15
N ILE A 206 8.12 -1.51 5.30
CA ILE A 206 7.21 -0.68 6.08
C ILE A 206 7.77 0.72 6.01
N VAL A 207 6.93 1.64 5.56
CA VAL A 207 7.24 3.06 5.44
C VAL A 207 6.19 3.87 6.18
N THR A 208 6.47 5.14 6.41
CA THR A 208 5.44 6.09 6.79
C THR A 208 5.02 6.89 5.56
N GLU A 209 3.73 6.89 5.24
CA GLU A 209 3.15 7.70 4.17
C GLU A 209 2.32 8.84 4.74
N LYS A 210 2.18 9.91 3.95
CA LYS A 210 1.35 11.06 4.30
C LYS A 210 -0.12 10.70 4.08
N SER A 211 -0.94 10.89 5.09
CA SER A 211 -2.40 10.85 5.04
C SER A 211 -2.94 12.24 5.35
N TRP A 212 -3.90 12.70 4.56
CA TRP A 212 -4.50 14.03 4.69
C TRP A 212 -5.78 13.92 5.52
N THR A 213 -5.94 14.80 6.49
CA THR A 213 -7.14 14.89 7.35
C THR A 213 -7.89 16.21 7.13
N GLY A 214 -7.68 16.84 5.97
CA GLY A 214 -8.26 18.12 5.58
C GLY A 214 -7.50 18.75 4.39
N SER A 215 -8.00 19.90 3.90
CA SER A 215 -7.46 20.59 2.71
C SER A 215 -6.17 21.38 2.94
N ALA A 216 -5.84 21.71 4.20
CA ALA A 216 -4.62 22.44 4.55
C ALA A 216 -3.41 21.50 4.73
N THR A 217 -2.22 21.93 4.31
CA THR A 217 -0.95 21.20 4.45
C THR A 217 -0.54 20.87 5.88
N ASN A 218 -1.14 21.55 6.88
CA ASN A 218 -0.93 21.31 8.30
C ASN A 218 -1.72 20.11 8.83
N ASN A 219 -2.59 19.51 8.01
CA ASN A 219 -3.44 18.36 8.34
C ASN A 219 -2.87 17.06 7.77
N ILE A 220 -1.56 16.87 7.89
CA ILE A 220 -0.87 15.68 7.38
C ILE A 220 -0.37 14.83 8.54
N ILE A 221 -0.90 13.61 8.63
CA ILE A 221 -0.42 12.60 9.57
C ILE A 221 0.37 11.53 8.82
N LYS A 222 1.46 11.08 9.42
CA LYS A 222 2.31 10.01 8.88
C LYS A 222 1.85 8.65 9.40
N ILE A 223 1.25 7.85 8.54
CA ILE A 223 0.75 6.52 8.89
C ILE A 223 1.72 5.43 8.42
N PRO A 224 2.07 4.45 9.27
CA PRO A 224 2.80 3.27 8.86
C PRO A 224 1.98 2.42 7.87
N VAL A 225 2.57 2.13 6.73
CA VAL A 225 1.97 1.29 5.67
C VAL A 225 2.92 0.20 5.23
N VAL A 226 2.38 -0.84 4.59
CA VAL A 226 3.14 -1.94 4.02
C VAL A 226 3.21 -1.78 2.51
N GLU A 227 4.43 -1.81 1.98
CA GLU A 227 4.69 -1.80 0.54
C GLU A 227 5.42 -3.06 0.10
N PHE A 228 5.03 -3.58 -1.07
CA PHE A 228 5.73 -4.69 -1.71
C PHE A 228 6.27 -4.30 -3.08
N ALA A 229 7.34 -4.96 -3.49
CA ALA A 229 7.91 -4.81 -4.82
C ALA A 229 6.92 -5.25 -5.90
N TYR A 230 6.79 -4.45 -6.95
CA TYR A 230 6.08 -4.76 -8.18
C TYR A 230 7.02 -4.65 -9.39
N GLY A 231 6.90 -5.53 -10.39
CA GLY A 231 7.85 -5.59 -11.51
C GLY A 231 9.05 -6.53 -11.29
N LYS A 232 10.01 -6.58 -12.22
CA LYS A 232 11.16 -7.52 -12.20
C LYS A 232 12.29 -7.04 -11.28
N SER A 233 13.15 -7.94 -10.80
CA SER A 233 14.23 -7.65 -9.82
C SER A 233 15.19 -6.50 -10.21
N SER A 234 15.33 -6.24 -11.51
CA SER A 234 16.16 -5.17 -12.09
C SER A 234 15.45 -3.80 -12.20
N SER A 235 14.12 -3.74 -12.12
CA SER A 235 13.33 -2.52 -12.37
C SER A 235 12.11 -2.35 -11.46
N TYR A 236 12.02 -3.12 -10.37
CA TYR A 236 10.84 -3.07 -9.51
C TYR A 236 10.74 -1.75 -8.76
N TRP A 237 9.49 -1.30 -8.58
CA TRP A 237 9.13 -0.20 -7.68
C TRP A 237 8.34 -0.76 -6.50
N TYR A 238 8.20 0.04 -5.45
CA TYR A 238 7.36 -0.31 -4.31
C TYR A 238 5.95 0.24 -4.52
N ASN A 239 4.96 -0.55 -4.13
CA ASN A 239 3.56 -0.16 -4.20
C ASN A 239 2.91 -0.39 -2.83
N THR A 240 2.24 0.65 -2.34
CA THR A 240 1.48 0.64 -1.09
C THR A 240 0.32 -0.33 -1.18
N ARG A 241 0.29 -1.30 -0.28
CA ARG A 241 -0.72 -2.35 -0.29
C ARG A 241 -1.86 -2.06 0.66
N THR A 242 -1.52 -1.68 1.88
CA THR A 242 -2.48 -1.31 2.94
C THR A 242 -1.72 -0.70 4.11
N ASN A 243 -2.46 -0.15 5.09
CA ASN A 243 -1.87 0.31 6.34
C ASN A 243 -1.36 -0.86 7.20
N PHE A 244 -0.42 -0.57 8.10
CA PHE A 244 0.19 -1.60 8.93
C PHE A 244 -0.80 -2.34 9.81
N ALA A 245 -1.87 -1.70 10.28
CA ALA A 245 -2.88 -2.32 11.14
C ALA A 245 -3.65 -3.43 10.39
N VAL A 246 -4.17 -3.13 9.19
CA VAL A 246 -4.82 -4.14 8.32
C VAL A 246 -3.87 -5.29 8.02
N ALA A 247 -2.62 -5.01 7.64
CA ALA A 247 -1.65 -6.06 7.34
C ALA A 247 -1.37 -6.95 8.56
N LYS A 248 -1.33 -6.37 9.77
CA LYS A 248 -1.15 -7.12 11.01
C LYS A 248 -2.38 -7.96 11.35
N ASP A 249 -3.58 -7.42 11.18
CA ASP A 249 -4.82 -8.11 11.53
C ASP A 249 -5.11 -9.26 10.56
N VAL A 250 -4.88 -9.07 9.24
CA VAL A 250 -4.94 -10.18 8.26
C VAL A 250 -3.97 -11.30 8.64
N MET A 251 -2.74 -10.97 9.03
CA MET A 251 -1.74 -11.96 9.46
C MET A 251 -2.20 -12.79 10.67
N ASN A 252 -2.96 -12.19 11.59
CA ASN A 252 -3.42 -12.85 12.81
C ASN A 252 -4.72 -13.64 12.63
N THR A 253 -5.33 -13.61 11.43
CA THR A 253 -6.59 -14.32 11.19
C THR A 253 -6.42 -15.84 11.21
N ASN A 254 -7.43 -16.53 11.75
CA ASN A 254 -7.48 -17.98 11.65
C ASN A 254 -7.90 -18.38 10.22
N ARG A 255 -6.89 -18.67 9.40
CA ARG A 255 -7.05 -19.00 7.97
C ARG A 255 -8.03 -20.16 7.69
N LYS A 256 -8.29 -21.06 8.65
CA LYS A 256 -9.25 -22.16 8.50
C LYS A 256 -10.72 -21.70 8.49
N HIS A 257 -11.00 -20.51 9.03
CA HIS A 257 -12.37 -19.96 9.13
C HIS A 257 -12.62 -18.80 8.17
N VAL A 258 -11.73 -18.58 7.19
CA VAL A 258 -11.94 -17.57 6.16
C VAL A 258 -13.10 -18.00 5.28
N LYS A 259 -14.22 -17.28 5.40
CA LYS A 259 -15.41 -17.54 4.57
C LYS A 259 -15.22 -16.83 3.23
N THR A 260 -15.33 -17.58 2.14
CA THR A 260 -15.22 -17.07 0.77
C THR A 260 -16.59 -17.09 0.11
N TYR A 261 -16.95 -15.99 -0.56
CA TYR A 261 -18.29 -15.80 -1.12
C TYR A 261 -18.31 -15.62 -2.65
N VAL A 262 -17.15 -15.57 -3.32
CA VAL A 262 -17.06 -15.37 -4.77
C VAL A 262 -17.15 -16.68 -5.55
N ALA A 263 -18.03 -16.73 -6.55
CA ALA A 263 -17.88 -17.63 -7.68
C ALA A 263 -16.87 -17.01 -8.67
N LYS A 264 -15.85 -17.76 -9.09
CA LYS A 264 -14.76 -17.28 -9.97
C LYS A 264 -15.32 -16.38 -11.09
N ASN A 265 -14.89 -15.11 -11.13
CA ASN A 265 -15.14 -14.11 -12.19
C ASN A 265 -16.47 -13.35 -12.20
N SER A 266 -17.21 -13.27 -11.09
CA SER A 266 -18.41 -12.41 -11.00
C SER A 266 -18.24 -11.30 -9.96
N THR A 267 -18.39 -10.05 -10.38
CA THR A 267 -18.42 -8.87 -9.46
C THR A 267 -19.70 -8.81 -8.65
N SER A 268 -20.71 -9.62 -8.99
CA SER A 268 -22.03 -9.64 -8.35
C SER A 268 -22.23 -10.80 -7.37
N ASP A 269 -21.27 -11.73 -7.26
CA ASP A 269 -21.43 -12.93 -6.46
C ASP A 269 -20.61 -12.80 -5.16
N GLY A 270 -21.28 -12.67 -4.02
CA GLY A 270 -20.64 -12.42 -2.73
C GLY A 270 -21.61 -12.20 -1.57
N ALA A 271 -21.07 -12.03 -0.35
CA ALA A 271 -21.84 -11.41 0.73
C ALA A 271 -22.02 -9.92 0.38
N VAL A 272 -23.22 -9.39 0.57
CA VAL A 272 -23.54 -8.03 0.12
C VAL A 272 -23.33 -7.04 1.26
N TYR A 273 -22.63 -5.95 0.95
CA TYR A 273 -22.44 -4.82 1.84
C TYR A 273 -23.18 -3.59 1.31
N LEU A 274 -24.36 -3.33 1.87
CA LEU A 274 -25.25 -2.26 1.39
C LEU A 274 -25.04 -0.94 2.12
N ASN A 275 -24.60 -0.98 3.38
CA ASN A 275 -24.45 0.20 4.26
C ASN A 275 -23.39 1.22 3.75
N GLY A 276 -22.53 0.81 2.83
CA GLY A 276 -21.60 1.73 2.16
C GLY A 276 -20.42 2.22 3.00
N ILE A 277 -20.48 2.26 4.33
CA ILE A 277 -19.37 2.73 5.17
C ILE A 277 -18.24 1.72 5.25
N ARG A 278 -17.02 2.10 4.92
CA ARG A 278 -15.82 1.25 5.08
C ARG A 278 -14.81 1.98 5.93
N PHE A 279 -14.12 1.24 6.78
CA PHE A 279 -13.09 1.80 7.64
C PHE A 279 -11.72 1.30 7.21
N ASN A 280 -10.75 2.21 7.17
CA ASN A 280 -9.36 1.87 6.86
C ASN A 280 -8.65 1.29 8.10
N PHE A 281 -9.17 1.54 9.30
CA PHE A 281 -8.61 1.06 10.56
C PHE A 281 -9.61 0.20 11.31
N ASN A 282 -9.12 -0.56 12.29
CA ASN A 282 -9.95 -1.40 13.16
C ASN A 282 -10.70 -0.57 14.22
N ASP A 283 -11.01 0.68 13.90
CA ASP A 283 -11.69 1.65 14.75
C ASP A 283 -12.61 2.46 13.83
N SER A 284 -13.91 2.42 14.13
CA SER A 284 -14.93 3.06 13.29
C SER A 284 -14.82 4.59 13.29
N ASP A 285 -14.22 5.15 14.32
CA ASP A 285 -14.15 6.60 14.52
C ASP A 285 -12.86 7.18 13.92
N ALA A 286 -11.88 6.31 13.65
CA ALA A 286 -10.57 6.68 13.13
C ALA A 286 -10.63 7.28 11.72
N GLN A 287 -11.26 6.55 10.79
CA GLN A 287 -11.45 6.99 9.41
C GLN A 287 -12.45 6.10 8.70
N TYR A 288 -13.40 6.73 8.01
CA TYR A 288 -14.38 6.02 7.21
C TYR A 288 -14.57 6.66 5.84
N ALA A 289 -14.80 5.82 4.83
CA ALA A 289 -15.21 6.23 3.50
C ALA A 289 -16.63 5.75 3.23
N SER A 290 -17.46 6.64 2.68
CA SER A 290 -18.74 6.22 2.12
C SER A 290 -18.47 5.63 0.74
N ASN A 291 -18.82 4.36 0.52
CA ASN A 291 -18.67 3.67 -0.75
C ASN A 291 -19.77 2.60 -0.86
N PHE A 292 -20.91 3.05 -1.38
CA PHE A 292 -22.09 2.22 -1.58
C PHE A 292 -21.85 1.21 -2.69
N GLY A 293 -22.24 -0.04 -2.41
CA GLY A 293 -22.14 -1.11 -3.37
C GLY A 293 -20.75 -1.72 -3.48
N SER A 294 -20.48 -2.71 -2.65
CA SER A 294 -19.47 -3.69 -3.01
C SER A 294 -19.82 -5.06 -2.49
N THR A 295 -19.37 -6.04 -3.24
CA THR A 295 -19.44 -7.44 -2.88
C THR A 295 -18.23 -7.77 -2.02
N ILE A 296 -18.51 -8.35 -0.86
CA ILE A 296 -17.48 -8.93 0.00
C ILE A 296 -17.11 -10.29 -0.59
N SER A 297 -15.85 -10.39 -0.99
CA SER A 297 -15.29 -11.61 -1.56
C SER A 297 -14.87 -12.61 -0.49
N LYS A 298 -14.33 -12.12 0.62
CA LYS A 298 -13.93 -12.91 1.78
C LYS A 298 -14.16 -12.16 3.08
N VAL A 299 -14.44 -12.91 4.13
CA VAL A 299 -14.45 -12.42 5.51
C VAL A 299 -13.33 -13.13 6.26
N TYR A 300 -12.34 -12.37 6.71
CA TYR A 300 -11.15 -12.88 7.40
C TYR A 300 -11.37 -13.05 8.90
N SER A 301 -12.03 -12.07 9.52
CA SER A 301 -12.38 -12.08 10.94
C SER A 301 -13.67 -11.28 11.16
N ASN A 302 -14.40 -11.66 12.20
CA ASN A 302 -15.53 -10.90 12.74
C ASN A 302 -15.18 -10.41 14.14
N ASN A 303 -15.96 -9.46 14.65
CA ASN A 303 -15.86 -8.93 16.01
C ASN A 303 -14.46 -8.38 16.34
N VAL A 304 -13.85 -7.70 15.37
CA VAL A 304 -12.56 -7.01 15.51
C VAL A 304 -12.77 -5.55 15.92
N GLY A 305 -11.66 -4.90 16.29
CA GLY A 305 -11.64 -3.52 16.77
C GLY A 305 -12.01 -3.40 18.26
N PRO A 306 -11.83 -2.20 18.86
CA PRO A 306 -12.10 -1.96 20.28
C PRO A 306 -13.53 -2.30 20.70
N ASN A 307 -14.50 -2.04 19.83
CA ASN A 307 -15.92 -2.24 20.11
C ASN A 307 -16.43 -3.63 19.70
N HIS A 308 -15.56 -4.52 19.21
CA HIS A 308 -15.91 -5.86 18.76
C HIS A 308 -17.08 -5.93 17.76
N ASN A 309 -17.26 -4.87 16.97
CA ASN A 309 -18.39 -4.68 16.05
C ASN A 309 -17.97 -4.59 14.58
N LEU A 310 -16.66 -4.74 14.29
CA LEU A 310 -16.13 -4.70 12.94
C LEU A 310 -15.82 -6.10 12.41
N SER A 311 -15.92 -6.26 11.10
CA SER A 311 -15.42 -7.42 10.36
C SER A 311 -14.33 -6.97 9.40
N LEU A 312 -13.25 -7.74 9.34
CA LEU A 312 -12.17 -7.55 8.38
C LEU A 312 -12.51 -8.30 7.09
N VAL A 313 -12.71 -7.58 6.01
CA VAL A 313 -13.27 -8.10 4.76
C VAL A 313 -12.42 -7.75 3.55
N GLU A 314 -12.46 -8.61 2.54
CA GLU A 314 -11.86 -8.36 1.23
C GLU A 314 -12.93 -7.91 0.24
N PHE A 315 -12.78 -6.70 -0.26
CA PHE A 315 -13.38 -6.26 -1.52
C PHE A 315 -12.43 -6.59 -2.67
N TYR A 316 -12.90 -6.53 -3.92
CA TYR A 316 -12.13 -6.94 -5.11
C TYR A 316 -10.68 -6.38 -5.16
N THR A 317 -10.47 -5.15 -4.70
CA THR A 317 -9.16 -4.47 -4.77
C THR A 317 -8.52 -4.15 -3.41
N LYS A 318 -9.27 -4.18 -2.30
CA LYS A 318 -8.81 -3.68 -1.00
C LYS A 318 -9.35 -4.54 0.15
N VAL A 319 -8.55 -4.65 1.20
CA VAL A 319 -8.96 -5.22 2.49
C VAL A 319 -9.23 -4.08 3.44
N GLN A 320 -10.42 -4.06 4.02
CA GLN A 320 -10.91 -2.98 4.88
C GLN A 320 -11.80 -3.57 5.98
N TYR A 321 -12.19 -2.71 6.92
CA TYR A 321 -13.16 -3.06 7.95
C TYR A 321 -14.54 -2.55 7.57
N VAL A 322 -15.56 -3.26 8.02
CA VAL A 322 -16.97 -2.87 7.92
C VAL A 322 -17.68 -3.21 9.22
N LEU A 323 -18.81 -2.58 9.51
CA LEU A 323 -19.66 -3.03 10.62
C LEU A 323 -20.12 -4.46 10.36
N THR A 324 -19.88 -5.36 11.31
CA THR A 324 -20.29 -6.77 11.22
C THR A 324 -21.79 -6.88 11.06
N SER A 325 -22.55 -6.05 11.78
CA SER A 325 -24.01 -5.98 11.70
C SER A 325 -24.51 -5.62 10.30
N SER A 326 -23.72 -4.88 9.52
CA SER A 326 -24.08 -4.40 8.17
C SER A 326 -23.76 -5.39 7.04
N ILE A 327 -23.15 -6.54 7.34
CA ILE A 327 -22.91 -7.60 6.35
C ILE A 327 -24.19 -8.39 6.14
N MET A 328 -24.70 -8.42 4.92
CA MET A 328 -25.79 -9.32 4.53
C MET A 328 -25.21 -10.57 3.88
N TYR A 329 -25.37 -11.69 4.56
CA TYR A 329 -24.98 -13.00 4.04
C TYR A 329 -26.07 -13.52 3.10
N ILE A 330 -25.91 -13.25 1.82
CA ILE A 330 -26.84 -13.69 0.78
C ILE A 330 -26.14 -14.71 -0.10
N ASN A 331 -26.70 -15.92 -0.13
CA ASN A 331 -26.16 -16.97 -0.99
C ASN A 331 -26.38 -16.58 -2.47
N PRO A 332 -25.35 -16.65 -3.33
CA PRO A 332 -25.45 -16.23 -4.73
C PRO A 332 -26.41 -17.08 -5.58
N THR A 333 -26.91 -18.20 -5.05
CA THR A 333 -27.79 -19.13 -5.75
C THR A 333 -29.06 -19.49 -4.97
N LYS A 334 -29.20 -19.04 -3.72
CA LYS A 334 -30.32 -19.38 -2.85
C LYS A 334 -30.94 -18.10 -2.28
N PRO A 335 -32.02 -17.58 -2.88
CA PRO A 335 -32.72 -16.43 -2.33
C PRO A 335 -33.38 -16.79 -0.99
N ILE A 336 -33.63 -15.78 -0.16
CA ILE A 336 -34.20 -15.90 1.18
C ILE A 336 -35.57 -15.24 1.17
N LEU A 337 -36.61 -15.95 1.61
CA LEU A 337 -37.93 -15.37 1.82
C LEU A 337 -37.97 -14.74 3.22
N LYS A 338 -38.32 -13.44 3.30
CA LYS A 338 -38.50 -12.73 4.56
C LYS A 338 -39.64 -11.74 4.42
N ASN A 339 -40.56 -11.72 5.38
CA ASN A 339 -41.70 -10.79 5.41
C ASN A 339 -42.48 -10.75 4.07
N GLY A 340 -42.71 -11.92 3.46
CA GLY A 340 -43.45 -12.02 2.19
C GLY A 340 -42.68 -11.53 0.95
N ILE A 341 -41.38 -11.23 1.04
CA ILE A 341 -40.54 -10.79 -0.08
C ILE A 341 -39.33 -11.73 -0.24
N TRP A 342 -39.06 -12.15 -1.46
CA TRP A 342 -37.83 -12.86 -1.79
C TRP A 342 -36.66 -11.88 -1.88
N TYR A 343 -35.52 -12.21 -1.27
CA TYR A 343 -34.28 -11.44 -1.32
C TYR A 343 -33.16 -12.28 -1.92
N GLY A 344 -32.40 -11.71 -2.85
CA GLY A 344 -31.25 -12.39 -3.45
C GLY A 344 -30.12 -11.43 -3.79
N SER A 345 -28.94 -11.99 -4.05
CA SER A 345 -27.78 -11.25 -4.55
C SER A 345 -27.51 -11.62 -5.99
N GLY A 346 -26.80 -10.75 -6.70
CA GLY A 346 -26.21 -11.09 -8.00
C GLY A 346 -27.01 -10.64 -9.22
N GLN A 347 -26.72 -11.23 -10.37
CA GLN A 347 -27.44 -10.95 -11.60
C GLN A 347 -28.48 -12.05 -11.87
N ALA A 348 -29.47 -12.18 -10.97
CA ALA A 348 -30.55 -13.16 -11.09
C ALA A 348 -31.20 -13.19 -12.49
N ILE A 349 -31.14 -12.05 -13.20
CA ILE A 349 -31.81 -11.82 -14.47
C ILE A 349 -30.83 -11.75 -15.67
N SER A 350 -29.51 -11.94 -15.45
CA SER A 350 -28.53 -11.95 -16.56
C SER A 350 -28.54 -13.21 -17.41
N GLY A 351 -29.37 -14.20 -17.08
CA GLY A 351 -29.44 -15.46 -17.80
C GLY A 351 -28.21 -16.36 -17.61
N ASN A 352 -27.20 -15.98 -16.81
CA ASN A 352 -26.05 -16.83 -16.50
C ASN A 352 -26.41 -18.02 -15.60
N LYS A 353 -25.49 -18.98 -15.37
CA LYS A 353 -25.78 -20.21 -14.60
C LYS A 353 -26.29 -19.92 -13.17
N ALA A 354 -25.70 -18.93 -12.49
CA ALA A 354 -26.10 -18.56 -11.14
C ALA A 354 -27.48 -17.88 -11.15
N GLY A 355 -27.73 -16.98 -12.10
CA GLY A 355 -29.02 -16.32 -12.26
C GLY A 355 -30.14 -17.32 -12.55
N ARG A 356 -29.92 -18.27 -13.47
CA ARG A 356 -30.88 -19.37 -13.70
C ARG A 356 -31.18 -20.19 -12.45
N ALA A 357 -30.18 -20.44 -11.60
CA ALA A 357 -30.38 -21.14 -10.34
C ALA A 357 -31.24 -20.32 -9.36
N VAL A 358 -31.01 -19.01 -9.25
CA VAL A 358 -31.85 -18.11 -8.44
C VAL A 358 -33.28 -18.12 -8.94
N MET A 359 -33.50 -17.93 -10.25
CA MET A 359 -34.84 -17.91 -10.84
C MET A 359 -35.62 -19.20 -10.61
N LYS A 360 -34.94 -20.36 -10.66
CA LYS A 360 -35.54 -21.66 -10.35
C LYS A 360 -35.92 -21.82 -8.87
N ALA A 361 -35.19 -21.14 -7.98
CA ALA A 361 -35.43 -21.20 -6.54
C ALA A 361 -36.54 -20.23 -6.07
N LEU A 362 -36.90 -19.23 -6.87
CA LEU A 362 -38.02 -18.35 -6.60
C LEU A 362 -39.34 -19.08 -6.83
N ASP A 363 -40.19 -19.14 -5.80
CA ASP A 363 -41.51 -19.74 -5.86
C ASP A 363 -42.60 -18.64 -5.81
N PRO A 364 -43.26 -18.33 -6.93
CA PRO A 364 -44.30 -17.31 -7.00
C PRO A 364 -45.53 -17.60 -6.14
N ASN A 365 -45.75 -18.86 -5.75
CA ASN A 365 -46.87 -19.22 -4.86
C ASN A 365 -46.60 -18.79 -3.42
N LYS A 366 -45.33 -18.65 -3.03
CA LYS A 366 -44.94 -18.14 -1.70
C LYS A 366 -44.85 -16.62 -1.65
N SER A 367 -44.35 -16.03 -2.73
CA SER A 367 -44.35 -14.58 -2.90
C SER A 367 -44.18 -14.23 -4.36
N LYS A 368 -44.97 -13.27 -4.81
CA LYS A 368 -44.86 -12.68 -6.15
C LYS A 368 -43.85 -11.54 -6.22
N VAL A 369 -43.08 -11.28 -5.16
CA VAL A 369 -42.19 -10.12 -5.08
C VAL A 369 -40.78 -10.56 -4.79
N TYR A 370 -39.83 -10.03 -5.57
CA TYR A 370 -38.42 -10.33 -5.46
C TYR A 370 -37.58 -9.06 -5.46
N ARG A 371 -36.74 -8.88 -4.45
CA ARG A 371 -35.75 -7.82 -4.36
C ARG A 371 -34.35 -8.38 -4.63
N LEU A 372 -33.80 -7.94 -5.76
CA LEU A 372 -32.43 -8.18 -6.13
C LEU A 372 -31.54 -7.11 -5.52
N ILE A 373 -30.64 -7.50 -4.63
CA ILE A 373 -29.74 -6.56 -3.95
C ILE A 373 -28.47 -6.45 -4.77
N GLY A 374 -28.18 -5.21 -5.19
CA GLY A 374 -27.08 -4.88 -6.08
C GLY A 374 -26.04 -3.97 -5.44
N THR A 375 -25.13 -3.53 -6.28
CA THR A 375 -24.10 -2.55 -5.95
C THR A 375 -24.76 -1.20 -5.69
N GLY A 376 -24.95 -0.85 -4.41
CA GLY A 376 -25.38 0.48 -4.00
C GLY A 376 -26.89 0.67 -4.04
N GLY A 377 -27.65 -0.43 -3.92
CA GLY A 377 -29.10 -0.36 -4.01
C GLY A 377 -29.75 -1.73 -4.13
N PHE A 378 -31.01 -1.73 -4.52
CA PHE A 378 -31.74 -2.93 -4.88
C PHE A 378 -32.78 -2.66 -5.96
N THR A 379 -33.17 -3.71 -6.68
CA THR A 379 -34.22 -3.67 -7.69
C THR A 379 -35.35 -4.61 -7.30
N GLN A 380 -36.59 -4.15 -7.39
CA GLN A 380 -37.77 -4.96 -7.15
C GLN A 380 -38.38 -5.46 -8.46
N TYR A 381 -38.72 -6.75 -8.45
CA TYR A 381 -39.42 -7.45 -9.50
C TYR A 381 -40.73 -8.03 -8.96
N LYS A 382 -41.74 -8.11 -9.82
CA LYS A 382 -43.03 -8.74 -9.52
C LYS A 382 -43.32 -9.86 -10.52
N TYR A 383 -43.81 -10.99 -10.02
CA TYR A 383 -44.20 -12.12 -10.85
C TYR A 383 -45.60 -11.93 -11.39
N GLU A 384 -45.71 -11.72 -12.70
CA GLU A 384 -46.97 -11.50 -13.42
C GLU A 384 -46.87 -12.13 -14.81
N SER A 385 -47.97 -12.70 -15.29
CA SER A 385 -48.05 -13.31 -16.63
C SER A 385 -46.94 -14.35 -16.91
N GLY A 386 -46.62 -15.15 -15.90
CA GLY A 386 -45.62 -16.22 -16.00
C GLY A 386 -44.16 -15.76 -15.91
N LYS A 387 -43.89 -14.47 -15.72
CA LYS A 387 -42.53 -13.89 -15.76
C LYS A 387 -42.30 -12.91 -14.60
N TRP A 388 -41.03 -12.73 -14.24
CA TRP A 388 -40.61 -11.71 -13.27
C TRP A 388 -40.36 -10.39 -14.01
N ASN A 389 -41.21 -9.41 -13.78
CA ASN A 389 -41.18 -8.10 -14.44
C ASN A 389 -40.59 -7.06 -13.50
N TYR A 390 -39.78 -6.16 -14.06
CA TYR A 390 -39.21 -5.03 -13.35
C TYR A 390 -40.31 -4.09 -12.83
N GLN A 391 -40.22 -3.63 -11.58
CA GLN A 391 -41.09 -2.58 -11.03
C GLN A 391 -40.35 -1.27 -10.80
N PHE A 392 -39.35 -1.30 -9.91
CA PHE A 392 -38.58 -0.12 -9.54
C PHE A 392 -37.18 -0.52 -9.04
N SER A 393 -36.29 0.46 -8.93
CA SER A 393 -34.99 0.34 -8.28
C SER A 393 -34.83 1.45 -7.25
N VAL A 394 -34.14 1.12 -6.16
CA VAL A 394 -33.69 2.09 -5.17
C VAL A 394 -32.17 2.10 -5.20
N SER A 395 -31.57 3.27 -5.40
CA SER A 395 -30.13 3.49 -5.33
C SER A 395 -29.76 4.42 -4.18
N PHE A 396 -28.60 4.16 -3.59
CA PHE A 396 -27.97 4.99 -2.56
C PHE A 396 -26.81 5.72 -3.22
N MET A 397 -27.01 7.00 -3.50
CA MET A 397 -26.05 7.83 -4.23
C MET A 397 -25.45 8.87 -3.30
N LYS A 398 -24.13 9.05 -3.37
CA LYS A 398 -23.47 10.15 -2.68
C LYS A 398 -24.04 11.48 -3.16
N VAL A 399 -24.35 12.38 -2.23
CA VAL A 399 -24.66 13.77 -2.58
C VAL A 399 -23.35 14.50 -2.87
N ASP A 400 -23.12 14.86 -4.13
CA ASP A 400 -21.93 15.62 -4.51
C ASP A 400 -22.13 17.12 -4.23
N LYS A 401 -21.83 17.54 -2.98
CA LYS A 401 -21.83 18.95 -2.60
C LYS A 401 -20.47 19.57 -2.93
N SER A 402 -20.25 19.89 -4.21
CA SER A 402 -19.14 20.68 -4.78
C SER A 402 -17.75 20.01 -4.85
N GLN A 403 -17.12 20.15 -6.02
CA GLN A 403 -15.79 19.64 -6.41
C GLN A 403 -14.58 20.26 -5.66
N THR A 404 -14.76 20.90 -4.51
CA THR A 404 -13.70 21.71 -3.87
C THR A 404 -13.13 21.12 -2.58
N LYS A 405 -13.54 19.93 -2.15
CA LYS A 405 -12.94 19.25 -0.99
C LYS A 405 -12.12 18.05 -1.43
N VAL A 406 -10.84 18.03 -1.04
CA VAL A 406 -9.88 16.92 -1.24
C VAL A 406 -10.27 15.65 -0.45
N SER A 407 -11.48 15.61 0.15
CA SER A 407 -12.12 14.42 0.71
C SER A 407 -13.45 14.18 -0.01
N ASP A 408 -13.45 13.32 -1.02
CA ASP A 408 -14.61 12.89 -1.83
C ASP A 408 -15.66 12.07 -1.02
N ASP A 409 -15.72 12.28 0.29
CA ASP A 409 -16.65 11.60 1.18
C ASP A 409 -17.86 12.47 1.40
N ALA A 410 -18.94 12.10 0.71
CA ALA A 410 -20.24 12.70 0.95
C ALA A 410 -20.64 12.43 2.41
N THR A 411 -21.00 13.50 3.13
CA THR A 411 -21.60 13.43 4.47
C THR A 411 -23.07 13.00 4.40
N GLU A 412 -23.64 13.05 3.20
CA GLU A 412 -25.04 12.74 2.89
C GLU A 412 -25.15 11.79 1.71
N VAL A 413 -26.25 11.04 1.69
CA VAL A 413 -26.57 10.05 0.68
C VAL A 413 -28.02 10.22 0.31
N ASP A 414 -28.27 10.42 -0.98
CA ASP A 414 -29.60 10.40 -1.54
C ASP A 414 -30.07 8.95 -1.68
N VAL A 415 -31.28 8.71 -1.19
CA VAL A 415 -32.05 7.52 -1.48
C VAL A 415 -32.92 7.87 -2.68
N SER A 416 -32.56 7.34 -3.85
CA SER A 416 -33.25 7.63 -5.11
C SER A 416 -34.08 6.45 -5.55
N LEU A 417 -35.32 6.70 -5.93
CA LEU A 417 -36.25 5.75 -6.52
C LEU A 417 -36.31 5.95 -8.04
N TRP A 418 -36.19 4.85 -8.78
CA TRP A 418 -36.29 4.81 -10.24
C TRP A 418 -37.39 3.86 -10.70
N THR A 419 -38.28 4.31 -11.58
CA THR A 419 -39.32 3.49 -12.23
C THR A 419 -39.15 3.52 -13.74
N HIS A 420 -39.73 2.56 -14.45
CA HIS A 420 -39.64 2.51 -15.91
C HIS A 420 -40.25 3.81 -16.51
N GLY A 421 -39.47 4.53 -17.32
CA GLY A 421 -39.94 5.74 -18.03
C GLY A 421 -39.90 7.06 -17.26
N ASN A 422 -39.54 7.08 -15.97
CA ASN A 422 -39.46 8.32 -15.18
C ASN A 422 -38.01 8.71 -14.83
N GLN A 423 -37.81 10.00 -14.55
CA GLN A 423 -36.55 10.51 -13.99
C GLN A 423 -36.38 10.06 -12.52
N ASN A 424 -35.12 10.02 -12.06
CA ASN A 424 -34.77 9.68 -10.68
C ASN A 424 -35.48 10.63 -9.70
N LYS A 425 -36.25 10.08 -8.74
CA LYS A 425 -36.86 10.83 -7.64
C LYS A 425 -36.08 10.56 -6.37
N THR A 426 -35.47 11.59 -5.77
CA THR A 426 -34.93 11.48 -4.41
C THR A 426 -36.10 11.38 -3.43
N ILE A 427 -36.17 10.28 -2.70
CA ILE A 427 -37.23 9.99 -1.72
C ILE A 427 -36.78 10.26 -0.29
N ASP A 428 -35.47 10.37 -0.07
CA ASP A 428 -34.87 10.72 1.22
C ASP A 428 -33.41 11.19 1.00
N THR A 429 -32.89 11.98 1.95
CA THR A 429 -31.48 12.34 2.03
C THR A 429 -31.01 12.09 3.46
N ILE A 430 -30.15 11.10 3.63
CA ILE A 430 -29.70 10.62 4.94
C ILE A 430 -28.22 10.91 5.16
N SER A 431 -27.77 10.88 6.42
CA SER A 431 -26.33 10.90 6.69
C SER A 431 -25.67 9.67 6.06
N ALA A 432 -24.47 9.84 5.49
CA ALA A 432 -23.71 8.75 4.89
C ALA A 432 -23.31 7.64 5.88
N THR A 433 -23.45 7.89 7.19
CA THR A 433 -23.23 6.91 8.24
C THR A 433 -24.48 6.11 8.64
N THR A 434 -25.63 6.41 8.04
CA THR A 434 -26.92 5.80 8.37
C THR A 434 -27.04 4.40 7.78
N ASP A 435 -27.52 3.43 8.55
CA ASP A 435 -27.85 2.09 8.04
C ASP A 435 -28.99 2.17 7.01
N VAL A 436 -28.69 1.77 5.78
CA VAL A 436 -29.66 1.83 4.66
C VAL A 436 -30.51 0.57 4.51
N ARG A 437 -30.25 -0.49 5.29
CA ARG A 437 -31.06 -1.72 5.25
C ARG A 437 -32.55 -1.54 5.57
N PRO A 438 -32.97 -0.58 6.41
CA PRO A 438 -34.39 -0.29 6.61
C PRO A 438 -35.14 -0.02 5.30
N TYR A 439 -34.54 0.69 4.33
CA TYR A 439 -35.15 0.90 3.00
C TYR A 439 -35.32 -0.43 2.26
N LEU A 440 -34.31 -1.30 2.26
CA LEU A 440 -34.41 -2.64 1.69
C LEU A 440 -35.54 -3.48 2.31
N TYR A 441 -35.95 -3.23 3.54
CA TYR A 441 -37.00 -3.98 4.23
C TYR A 441 -38.36 -3.29 4.29
N LYS A 442 -38.52 -2.07 3.72
CA LYS A 442 -39.84 -1.41 3.62
C LYS A 442 -40.84 -2.29 2.86
N SER A 443 -42.13 -2.20 3.18
CA SER A 443 -43.17 -2.98 2.49
C SER A 443 -43.24 -2.64 0.99
N THR A 444 -43.95 -3.45 0.22
CA THR A 444 -44.26 -3.14 -1.19
C THR A 444 -45.18 -1.92 -1.29
N GLU A 445 -46.11 -1.79 -0.35
CA GLU A 445 -47.06 -0.67 -0.23
C GLU A 445 -46.34 0.66 -0.04
N TYR A 446 -45.32 0.73 0.83
CA TYR A 446 -44.52 1.93 1.02
C TYR A 446 -43.97 2.48 -0.31
N TYR A 447 -43.43 1.61 -1.16
CA TYR A 447 -42.91 2.03 -2.46
C TYR A 447 -44.03 2.32 -3.47
N GLN A 448 -45.15 1.60 -3.41
CA GLN A 448 -46.28 1.88 -4.28
C GLN A 448 -46.85 3.28 -4.04
N ASN A 449 -46.98 3.70 -2.78
CA ASN A 449 -47.46 5.03 -2.40
C ASN A 449 -46.52 6.12 -2.94
N LEU A 450 -45.20 5.93 -2.78
CA LEU A 450 -44.17 6.84 -3.32
C LEU A 450 -44.21 6.98 -4.85
N ILE A 451 -44.54 5.88 -5.55
CA ILE A 451 -44.68 5.82 -7.01
C ILE A 451 -45.97 6.52 -7.46
N ASN A 452 -47.07 6.29 -6.73
CA ASN A 452 -48.39 6.86 -7.04
C ASN A 452 -48.48 8.35 -6.65
N GLY A 453 -47.55 8.87 -5.85
CA GLY A 453 -47.59 10.24 -5.36
C GLY A 453 -48.52 10.46 -4.17
N GLU A 454 -48.96 9.38 -3.52
CA GLU A 454 -49.73 9.40 -2.30
C GLU A 454 -48.74 9.48 -1.13
N ASN A 455 -48.62 10.66 -0.51
CA ASN A 455 -47.79 10.85 0.68
C ASN A 455 -48.60 10.64 1.96
#